data_AF-A0A259NL98-F1
#
_entry.id   AF-A0A259NL98-F1
#
_cell.length_a   1.000
_cell.length_b   1.000
_cell.length_c   1.000
_cell.angle_alpha   90.00
_cell.angle_beta   90.00
_cell.angle_gamma   90.00
#
_symmetry.space_group_name_H-M   'P 1'
#
loop_
_entity.id
_entity.type
_entity.pdbx_description
1 polymer ?
#
loop_
_entity_poly.entity_id
_entity_poly.type
_entity_poly.pdbx_seq_one_letter_code
_entity_poly.pdbx_strand_id
1 'polypeptide(L)'
;MKVLSLIPPMTQLNTPYPSTAYLTGFLRSRGFDAVQEDLALALVLGFFTPEGLLEIEQEALGLAEENRSASVNFFLDYFDEYQSTISLVIAFLQGRDSTLAHRINSRAFLPEGPRFASLDAYDEEEGGDSLAWAFGALGSQDRARHLATLYLNDLSDVLKDAVDERFEFVRYGESLASSQPTFTPLASALAAAPTLMDQHLKELTKAAIDKHQPQLVLLSVPFPGAMY
;
A
#
# COMPACT_ATOMS: atom_id res chain seq x y z
N MET A 1 -11.69 -3.04 -31.11
CA MET A 1 -11.75 -3.86 -29.88
C MET A 1 -10.86 -3.20 -28.85
N LYS A 2 -11.44 -2.79 -27.72
CA LYS A 2 -10.75 -2.18 -26.61
C LYS A 2 -10.32 -3.24 -25.60
N VAL A 3 -9.06 -3.20 -25.22
CA VAL A 3 -8.44 -4.14 -24.30
C VAL A 3 -8.02 -3.38 -23.04
N LEU A 4 -8.48 -3.85 -21.87
CA LEU A 4 -8.04 -3.33 -20.57
C LEU A 4 -7.11 -4.34 -19.91
N SER A 5 -5.85 -3.97 -19.72
CA SER A 5 -4.89 -4.75 -18.93
C SER A 5 -4.90 -4.29 -17.48
N LEU A 6 -5.13 -5.22 -16.55
CA LEU A 6 -5.11 -4.94 -15.12
C LEU A 6 -3.92 -5.65 -14.48
N ILE A 7 -3.20 -4.90 -13.66
CA ILE A 7 -2.40 -5.48 -12.60
C ILE A 7 -3.40 -5.74 -11.46
N PRO A 8 -3.69 -7.01 -11.11
CA PRO A 8 -4.49 -7.30 -9.93
C PRO A 8 -3.78 -6.67 -8.73
N PRO A 9 -4.51 -6.29 -7.69
CA PRO A 9 -3.90 -5.67 -6.53
C PRO A 9 -2.77 -6.54 -5.98
N MET A 10 -1.91 -5.90 -5.19
CA MET A 10 -0.94 -6.60 -4.35
C MET A 10 0.33 -7.11 -5.04
N THR A 11 0.70 -6.58 -6.21
CA THR A 11 2.10 -6.59 -6.65
C THR A 11 2.91 -5.60 -5.82
N GLN A 12 4.10 -5.99 -5.36
CA GLN A 12 5.08 -5.15 -4.65
C GLN A 12 4.99 -3.67 -5.07
N LEU A 13 4.50 -2.79 -4.21
CA LEU A 13 4.39 -1.35 -4.51
C LEU A 13 5.76 -0.71 -4.79
N ASN A 14 6.81 -1.30 -4.20
CA ASN A 14 8.19 -0.87 -4.33
C ASN A 14 8.90 -1.44 -5.57
N THR A 15 8.34 -2.45 -6.24
CA THR A 15 8.89 -3.04 -7.46
C THR A 15 7.85 -3.01 -8.57
N PRO A 16 7.92 -2.04 -9.51
CA PRO A 16 6.94 -1.97 -10.58
C PRO A 16 6.92 -3.30 -11.33
N TYR A 17 5.72 -3.85 -11.54
CA TYR A 17 5.52 -5.04 -12.37
C TYR A 17 5.05 -4.59 -13.77
N PRO A 18 5.98 -4.35 -14.73
CA PRO A 18 5.66 -3.63 -15.96
C PRO A 18 4.92 -4.49 -17.00
N SER A 19 4.41 -5.67 -16.63
CA SER A 19 3.84 -6.63 -17.58
C SER A 19 2.69 -6.03 -18.38
N THR A 20 1.76 -5.35 -17.72
CA THR A 20 0.61 -4.69 -18.36
C THR A 20 1.05 -3.52 -19.21
N ALA A 21 2.08 -2.78 -18.81
CA ALA A 21 2.64 -1.69 -19.60
C ALA A 21 3.24 -2.23 -20.91
N TYR A 22 4.03 -3.32 -20.84
CA TYR A 22 4.62 -3.96 -22.01
C TYR A 22 3.57 -4.60 -22.93
N LEU A 23 2.60 -5.32 -22.37
CA LEU A 23 1.49 -5.91 -23.13
C LEU A 23 0.64 -4.84 -23.81
N THR A 24 0.32 -3.76 -23.09
CA THR A 24 -0.42 -2.61 -23.65
C THR A 24 0.35 -1.95 -24.78
N GLY A 25 1.66 -1.72 -24.60
CA GLY A 25 2.53 -1.17 -25.65
C GLY A 25 2.56 -2.06 -26.90
N PHE A 26 2.71 -3.37 -26.71
CA PHE A 26 2.65 -4.34 -27.80
C PHE A 26 1.31 -4.34 -28.53
N LEU A 27 0.19 -4.38 -27.80
CA LEU A 27 -1.15 -4.37 -28.40
C LEU A 27 -1.41 -3.10 -29.21
N ARG A 28 -1.00 -1.94 -28.69
CA ARG A 28 -1.05 -0.66 -29.43
C ARG A 28 -0.22 -0.73 -30.72
N SER A 29 0.97 -1.34 -30.68
CA SER A 29 1.80 -1.55 -31.89
C SER A 29 1.13 -2.44 -32.95
N ARG A 30 0.12 -3.24 -32.57
CA ARG A 30 -0.68 -4.08 -33.47
C ARG A 30 -2.02 -3.45 -33.87
N GLY A 31 -2.28 -2.19 -33.52
CA GLY A 31 -3.49 -1.46 -33.89
C GLY A 31 -4.70 -1.71 -32.97
N PHE A 32 -4.51 -2.33 -31.80
CA PHE A 32 -5.57 -2.44 -30.80
C PHE A 32 -5.68 -1.16 -29.97
N ASP A 33 -6.91 -0.79 -29.62
CA ASP A 33 -7.19 0.22 -28.59
C ASP A 33 -6.93 -0.43 -27.23
N ALA A 34 -5.73 -0.25 -26.67
CA ALA A 34 -5.34 -0.88 -25.41
C ALA A 34 -5.04 0.15 -24.33
N VAL A 35 -5.53 -0.11 -23.13
CA VAL A 35 -5.37 0.70 -21.91
C VAL A 35 -4.95 -0.19 -20.76
N GLN A 36 -4.38 0.41 -19.71
CA GLN A 36 -4.06 -0.30 -18.48
C GLN A 36 -4.52 0.50 -17.25
N GLU A 37 -4.79 -0.21 -16.17
CA GLU A 37 -4.98 0.34 -14.82
C GLU A 37 -4.18 -0.50 -13.82
N ASP A 38 -3.62 0.17 -12.80
CA ASP A 38 -2.92 -0.46 -11.68
C ASP A 38 -3.83 -0.40 -10.46
N LEU A 39 -4.57 -1.50 -10.23
CA LEU A 39 -5.51 -1.57 -9.12
C LEU A 39 -4.79 -1.72 -7.77
N ALA A 40 -3.54 -2.20 -7.74
CA ALA A 40 -2.74 -2.29 -6.53
C ALA A 40 -2.42 -0.89 -6.00
N LEU A 41 -1.89 -0.04 -6.89
CA LEU A 41 -1.58 1.34 -6.54
C LEU A 41 -2.85 2.13 -6.22
N ALA A 42 -3.92 1.95 -7.00
CA ALA A 42 -5.19 2.63 -6.76
C ALA A 42 -5.80 2.26 -5.39
N LEU A 43 -5.70 1.00 -4.98
CA LEU A 43 -6.21 0.50 -3.70
C LEU A 43 -5.49 1.16 -2.52
N VAL A 44 -4.15 1.15 -2.55
CA VAL A 44 -3.34 1.75 -1.49
C VAL A 44 -3.53 3.26 -1.44
N LEU A 45 -3.59 3.93 -2.59
CA LEU A 45 -3.90 5.36 -2.65
C LEU A 45 -5.35 5.68 -2.27
N GLY A 46 -6.27 4.72 -2.29
CA GLY A 46 -7.62 4.87 -1.76
C GLY A 46 -7.62 4.92 -0.24
N PHE A 47 -6.91 3.98 0.40
CA PHE A 47 -6.77 3.92 1.85
C PHE A 47 -5.93 5.06 2.44
N PHE A 48 -4.87 5.48 1.74
CA PHE A 48 -3.95 6.52 2.20
C PHE A 48 -4.46 7.92 1.84
N THR A 49 -5.69 8.20 2.26
CA THR A 49 -6.39 9.48 2.19
C THR A 49 -7.06 9.75 3.55
N PRO A 50 -7.42 11.00 3.88
CA PRO A 50 -8.16 11.29 5.11
C PRO A 50 -9.45 10.45 5.22
N GLU A 51 -10.16 10.25 4.12
CA GLU A 51 -11.37 9.43 4.06
C GLU A 51 -11.06 7.95 4.29
N GLY A 52 -10.05 7.41 3.60
CA GLY A 52 -9.64 6.02 3.77
C GLY A 52 -9.12 5.73 5.18
N LEU A 53 -8.42 6.69 5.82
CA LEU A 53 -7.99 6.55 7.21
C LEU A 53 -9.18 6.48 8.19
N LEU A 54 -10.26 7.23 7.94
CA LEU A 54 -11.48 7.15 8.76
C LEU A 54 -12.14 5.76 8.67
N GLU A 55 -12.11 5.12 7.50
CA GLU A 55 -12.63 3.77 7.34
C GLU A 55 -11.75 2.75 8.09
N ILE A 56 -10.42 2.90 8.03
CA ILE A 56 -9.47 2.08 8.80
C ILE A 56 -9.67 2.25 10.30
N GLU A 57 -9.90 3.48 10.77
CA GLU A 57 -10.18 3.77 12.19
C GLU A 57 -11.44 3.04 12.66
N GLN A 58 -12.50 3.00 11.85
CA GLN A 58 -13.73 2.29 12.19
C GLN A 58 -13.50 0.79 12.36
N GLU A 59 -12.74 0.15 11.45
CA GLU A 59 -12.37 -1.26 11.56
C GLU A 59 -11.49 -1.50 12.79
N ALA A 60 -10.50 -0.65 13.04
CA ALA A 60 -9.60 -0.74 14.20
C ALA A 60 -10.34 -0.60 15.54
N LEU A 61 -11.32 0.31 15.63
CA LEU A 61 -12.18 0.47 16.81
C LEU A 61 -13.14 -0.71 17.00
N GLY A 62 -13.50 -1.40 15.91
CA GLY A 62 -14.31 -2.63 15.93
C GLY A 62 -13.60 -3.82 16.58
N LEU A 63 -12.26 -3.82 16.62
CA LEU A 63 -11.48 -4.82 17.34
C LEU A 63 -11.63 -4.68 18.86
N ALA A 64 -11.71 -5.82 19.54
CA ALA A 64 -11.56 -5.87 21.00
C ALA A 64 -10.17 -5.37 21.40
N GLU A 65 -10.08 -4.57 22.46
CA GLU A 65 -8.86 -3.87 22.88
C GLU A 65 -7.68 -4.84 23.12
N GLU A 66 -7.96 -6.02 23.67
CA GLU A 66 -6.98 -7.08 23.92
C GLU A 66 -6.40 -7.72 22.65
N ASN A 67 -7.07 -7.56 21.51
CA ASN A 67 -6.64 -8.10 20.21
C ASN A 67 -5.93 -7.06 19.35
N ARG A 68 -5.89 -5.78 19.77
CA ARG A 68 -5.22 -4.72 19.00
C ARG A 68 -3.71 -4.86 19.11
N SER A 69 -3.03 -4.82 17.98
CA SER A 69 -1.57 -4.79 17.95
C SER A 69 -1.02 -3.44 18.43
N ALA A 70 0.30 -3.37 18.66
CA ALA A 70 0.96 -2.12 19.01
C ALA A 70 0.77 -1.05 17.91
N SER A 71 0.81 -1.46 16.64
CA SER A 71 0.60 -0.55 15.51
C SER A 71 -0.83 -0.02 15.46
N VAL A 72 -1.83 -0.86 15.72
CA VAL A 72 -3.25 -0.44 15.78
C VAL A 72 -3.48 0.54 16.93
N ASN A 73 -2.97 0.24 18.14
CA ASN A 73 -3.13 1.16 19.27
C ASN A 73 -2.44 2.50 19.03
N PHE A 74 -1.20 2.49 18.50
CA PHE A 74 -0.49 3.72 18.15
C PHE A 74 -1.26 4.53 17.09
N PHE A 75 -1.81 3.89 16.06
CA PHE A 75 -2.61 4.56 15.05
C PHE A 75 -3.85 5.24 15.64
N LEU A 76 -4.56 4.57 16.55
CA LEU A 76 -5.73 5.15 17.22
C LEU A 76 -5.35 6.32 18.13
N ASP A 77 -4.25 6.22 18.87
CA ASP A 77 -3.77 7.27 19.78
C ASP A 77 -3.36 8.55 19.03
N TYR A 78 -2.81 8.40 17.82
CA TYR A 78 -2.27 9.49 16.98
C TYR A 78 -3.10 9.76 15.72
N PHE A 79 -4.37 9.33 15.71
CA PHE A 79 -5.21 9.37 14.50
C PHE A 79 -5.32 10.77 13.87
N ASP A 80 -5.51 11.81 14.69
CA ASP A 80 -5.61 13.20 14.21
C ASP A 80 -4.34 13.66 13.49
N GLU A 81 -3.16 13.21 13.93
CA GLU A 81 -1.88 13.51 13.29
C GLU A 81 -1.78 12.81 11.94
N TYR A 82 -2.14 11.51 11.87
CA TYR A 82 -2.23 10.78 10.61
C TYR A 82 -3.21 11.44 9.62
N GLN A 83 -4.39 11.83 10.09
CA GLN A 83 -5.42 12.50 9.28
C GLN A 83 -4.91 13.81 8.69
N SER A 84 -4.19 14.62 9.48
CA SER A 84 -3.67 15.92 9.05
C SER A 84 -2.44 15.84 8.12
N THR A 85 -1.73 14.71 8.11
CA THR A 85 -0.44 14.58 7.41
C THR A 85 -0.47 13.67 6.19
N ILE A 86 -1.36 12.68 6.12
CA ILE A 86 -1.35 11.65 5.07
C ILE A 86 -1.34 12.20 3.64
N SER A 87 -2.19 13.19 3.32
CA SER A 87 -2.25 13.77 1.98
C SER A 87 -0.94 14.47 1.58
N LEU A 88 -0.29 15.14 2.54
CA LEU A 88 0.99 15.82 2.32
C LEU A 88 2.12 14.81 2.10
N VAL A 89 2.15 13.73 2.89
CA VAL A 89 3.12 12.65 2.74
C VAL A 89 3.00 11.98 1.37
N ILE A 90 1.78 11.64 0.93
CA ILE A 90 1.54 11.06 -0.39
C ILE A 90 1.96 12.03 -1.51
N ALA A 91 1.63 13.32 -1.39
CA ALA A 91 2.05 14.34 -2.36
C ALA A 91 3.58 14.47 -2.43
N PHE A 92 4.28 14.42 -1.30
CA PHE A 92 5.75 14.43 -1.23
C PHE A 92 6.36 13.21 -1.91
N LEU A 93 5.88 12.00 -1.60
CA LEU A 93 6.36 10.75 -2.20
C LEU A 93 6.13 10.68 -3.72
N GLN A 94 5.06 11.32 -4.21
CA GLN A 94 4.77 11.45 -5.63
C GLN A 94 5.52 12.62 -6.31
N GLY A 95 6.40 13.31 -5.58
CA GLY A 95 7.21 14.42 -6.10
C GLY A 95 6.42 15.70 -6.36
N ARG A 96 5.19 15.83 -5.85
CA ARG A 96 4.34 17.00 -6.04
C ARG A 96 4.66 18.13 -5.05
N ASP A 97 5.20 17.79 -3.88
CA ASP A 97 5.65 18.77 -2.89
C ASP A 97 7.01 18.35 -2.29
N SER A 98 8.10 18.74 -2.94
CA SER A 98 9.46 18.46 -2.43
C SER A 98 9.86 19.33 -1.23
N THR A 99 9.09 20.37 -0.89
CA THR A 99 9.43 21.29 0.21
C THR A 99 9.17 20.69 1.59
N LEU A 100 8.30 19.67 1.64
CA LEU A 100 7.95 18.93 2.86
C LEU A 100 9.14 18.21 3.51
N ALA A 101 10.21 17.95 2.74
CA ALA A 101 11.40 17.24 3.22
C ALA A 101 12.00 17.83 4.51
N HIS A 102 12.05 19.16 4.63
CA HIS A 102 12.59 19.79 5.84
C HIS A 102 11.70 19.52 7.07
N ARG A 103 10.38 19.51 6.90
CA ARG A 103 9.44 19.24 8.00
C ARG A 103 9.52 17.78 8.42
N ILE A 104 9.55 16.86 7.46
CA ILE A 104 9.71 15.43 7.73
C ILE A 104 11.04 15.15 8.45
N ASN A 105 12.15 15.72 7.98
CA ASN A 105 13.46 15.50 8.60
C ASN A 105 13.59 16.07 10.01
N SER A 106 12.70 16.98 10.43
CA SER A 106 12.69 17.49 11.81
C SER A 106 12.16 16.48 12.82
N ARG A 107 11.56 15.36 12.37
CA ARG A 107 10.87 14.34 13.19
C ARG A 107 9.72 14.86 14.08
N ALA A 108 9.41 16.16 14.02
CA ALA A 108 8.29 16.77 14.76
C ALA A 108 7.01 16.90 13.93
N PHE A 109 7.01 16.40 12.69
CA PHE A 109 5.88 16.55 11.76
C PHE A 109 5.04 15.30 11.59
N LEU A 110 5.65 14.11 11.58
CA LEU A 110 4.95 12.85 11.39
C LEU A 110 4.81 12.13 12.74
N PRO A 111 3.69 11.46 13.02
CA PRO A 111 3.65 10.49 14.09
C PRO A 111 4.61 9.34 13.75
N GLU A 112 5.43 8.93 14.71
CA GLU A 112 6.47 7.91 14.54
C GLU A 112 6.09 6.64 15.31
N GLY A 113 5.54 5.65 14.59
CA GLY A 113 5.06 4.40 15.17
C GLY A 113 6.14 3.33 15.32
N PRO A 114 5.76 2.06 15.59
CA PRO A 114 6.69 0.97 15.85
C PRO A 114 7.78 0.77 14.78
N ARG A 115 7.52 1.12 13.51
CA ARG A 115 8.51 1.01 12.43
C ARG A 115 9.69 1.99 12.56
N PHE A 116 9.59 3.01 13.41
CA PHE A 116 10.68 3.96 13.68
C PHE A 116 11.66 3.46 14.76
N ALA A 117 11.31 2.44 15.55
CA ALA A 117 12.13 1.95 16.66
C ALA A 117 13.54 1.49 16.24
N SER A 118 13.72 1.05 14.98
CA SER A 118 15.04 0.70 14.47
C SER A 118 15.96 1.92 14.41
N LEU A 119 15.44 3.12 14.14
CA LEU A 119 16.22 4.35 14.08
C LEU A 119 16.80 4.72 15.45
N ASP A 120 15.99 4.58 16.49
CA ASP A 120 16.37 4.94 17.86
C ASP A 120 17.48 4.01 18.40
N ALA A 121 17.42 2.72 18.06
CA ALA A 121 18.47 1.76 18.41
C ALA A 121 19.84 2.11 17.78
N TYR A 122 19.85 2.64 16.54
CA TYR A 122 21.07 3.07 15.87
C TYR A 122 21.64 4.37 16.47
N ASP A 123 20.78 5.32 16.86
CA ASP A 123 21.20 6.57 17.50
C ASP A 123 21.82 6.34 18.90
N GLU A 124 21.34 5.33 19.64
CA GLU A 124 21.88 4.94 20.96
C GLU A 124 23.24 4.22 20.88
N GLU A 125 23.47 3.38 19.86
CA GLU A 125 24.72 2.61 19.71
C GLU A 125 25.90 3.45 19.18
N GLU A 126 25.65 4.44 18.32
CA GLU A 126 26.71 5.21 17.65
C GLU A 126 26.96 6.62 18.23
N GLY A 127 26.19 7.06 19.23
CA GLY A 127 26.45 8.31 19.97
C GLY A 127 26.35 9.58 19.12
N GLY A 128 25.48 9.60 18.12
CA GLY A 128 25.18 10.70 17.21
C GLY A 128 24.08 10.30 16.21
N ASP A 129 23.53 11.26 15.44
CA ASP A 129 22.48 11.05 14.41
C ASP A 129 22.96 10.00 13.39
N SER A 130 22.67 8.71 13.63
CA SER A 130 23.18 7.57 12.86
C SER A 130 22.61 7.59 11.44
N LEU A 131 21.43 8.21 11.27
CA LEU A 131 20.89 8.61 9.97
C LEU A 131 21.81 9.55 9.18
N ALA A 132 22.55 10.45 9.83
CA ALA A 132 23.50 11.32 9.12
C ALA A 132 24.69 10.52 8.54
N TRP A 133 25.09 9.43 9.19
CA TRP A 133 26.15 8.54 8.71
C TRP A 133 25.65 7.59 7.60
N ALA A 134 24.49 6.96 7.78
CA ALA A 134 23.89 6.04 6.82
C ALA A 134 23.47 6.73 5.50
N PHE A 135 23.06 8.00 5.57
CA PHE A 135 22.71 8.77 4.39
C PHE A 135 23.91 9.52 3.80
N GLY A 136 24.90 9.98 4.58
CA GLY A 136 26.12 10.58 4.04
C GLY A 136 25.84 11.68 2.98
N ALA A 137 26.11 11.38 1.71
CA ALA A 137 25.85 12.24 0.55
C ALA A 137 24.44 12.15 -0.06
N LEU A 138 23.58 11.23 0.41
CA LEU A 138 22.16 11.18 0.08
C LEU A 138 21.50 12.41 0.70
N GLY A 139 21.07 13.32 -0.16
CA GLY A 139 20.58 14.63 0.26
C GLY A 139 19.37 14.53 1.19
N SER A 140 19.07 15.64 1.87
CA SER A 140 17.88 15.86 2.72
C SER A 140 16.57 15.25 2.17
N GLN A 141 16.42 15.17 0.84
CA GLN A 141 15.29 14.54 0.17
C GLN A 141 15.19 13.02 0.39
N ASP A 142 16.29 12.29 0.31
CA ASP A 142 16.27 10.83 0.43
C ASP A 142 16.03 10.38 1.87
N ARG A 143 16.60 11.11 2.85
CA ARG A 143 16.26 10.95 4.27
C ARG A 143 14.76 11.12 4.50
N ALA A 144 14.17 12.20 3.96
CA ALA A 144 12.74 12.44 4.11
C ALA A 144 11.89 11.35 3.43
N ARG A 145 12.30 10.82 2.27
CA ARG A 145 11.63 9.67 1.63
C ARG A 145 11.68 8.42 2.48
N HIS A 146 12.82 8.15 3.12
CA HIS A 146 12.94 7.02 4.02
C HIS A 146 11.99 7.14 5.22
N LEU A 147 11.97 8.28 5.89
CA LEU A 147 11.05 8.54 7.02
C LEU A 147 9.57 8.46 6.59
N ALA A 148 9.22 9.05 5.44
CA ALA A 148 7.88 8.93 4.87
C ALA A 148 7.51 7.47 4.52
N THR A 149 8.49 6.65 4.13
CA THR A 149 8.27 5.22 3.87
C THR A 149 8.00 4.46 5.17
N LEU A 150 8.74 4.75 6.26
CA LEU A 150 8.46 4.16 7.57
C LEU A 150 7.06 4.50 8.07
N TYR A 151 6.65 5.77 7.91
CA TYR A 151 5.30 6.24 8.21
C TYR A 151 4.22 5.47 7.43
N LEU A 152 4.43 5.23 6.12
CA LEU A 152 3.48 4.41 5.36
C LEU A 152 3.52 2.94 5.80
N ASN A 153 4.67 2.40 6.18
CA ASN A 153 4.79 1.04 6.69
C ASN A 153 4.04 0.86 8.02
N ASP A 154 4.01 1.86 8.90
CA ASP A 154 3.19 1.82 10.12
C ASP A 154 1.71 1.68 9.76
N LEU A 155 1.19 2.53 8.85
CA LEU A 155 -0.19 2.44 8.36
C LEU A 155 -0.50 1.11 7.64
N SER A 156 0.53 0.48 7.08
CA SER A 156 0.41 -0.81 6.42
C SER A 156 0.21 -1.95 7.40
N ASP A 157 0.88 -1.89 8.53
CA ASP A 157 0.67 -2.83 9.63
C ASP A 157 -0.72 -2.66 10.22
N VAL A 158 -1.23 -1.42 10.31
CA VAL A 158 -2.62 -1.15 10.74
C VAL A 158 -3.62 -1.77 9.75
N LEU A 159 -3.43 -1.57 8.44
CA LEU A 159 -4.27 -2.22 7.43
C LEU A 159 -4.25 -3.74 7.57
N LYS A 160 -3.09 -4.34 7.84
CA LYS A 160 -2.97 -5.77 8.07
C LYS A 160 -3.72 -6.22 9.33
N ASP A 161 -3.47 -5.56 10.44
CA ASP A 161 -3.91 -6.03 11.75
C ASP A 161 -5.36 -5.66 12.05
N ALA A 162 -5.90 -4.60 11.43
CA ALA A 162 -7.27 -4.12 11.65
C ALA A 162 -8.23 -4.40 10.49
N VAL A 163 -7.74 -4.44 9.24
CA VAL A 163 -8.62 -4.48 8.07
C VAL A 163 -8.59 -5.84 7.38
N ASP A 164 -7.39 -6.37 7.13
CA ASP A 164 -7.24 -7.65 6.45
C ASP A 164 -5.89 -8.32 6.77
N GLU A 165 -5.91 -9.40 7.55
CA GLU A 165 -4.70 -10.15 7.95
C GLU A 165 -3.89 -10.68 6.75
N ARG A 166 -4.53 -10.81 5.59
CA ARG A 166 -3.89 -11.26 4.35
C ARG A 166 -3.01 -10.16 3.74
N PHE A 167 -3.10 -8.92 4.25
CA PHE A 167 -2.38 -7.77 3.75
C PHE A 167 -0.88 -7.80 4.02
N GLU A 168 -0.11 -7.68 2.94
CA GLU A 168 1.33 -7.44 2.99
C GLU A 168 1.75 -6.51 1.86
N PHE A 169 2.61 -5.54 2.16
CA PHE A 169 3.16 -4.59 1.18
C PHE A 169 3.96 -5.27 0.06
N VAL A 170 4.52 -6.44 0.36
CA VAL A 170 5.42 -7.17 -0.52
C VAL A 170 4.73 -8.38 -1.15
N ARG A 171 3.83 -9.10 -0.43
CA ARG A 171 3.20 -10.37 -0.88
C ARG A 171 1.86 -10.70 -0.20
N TYR A 172 0.78 -10.01 -0.58
CA TYR A 172 -0.56 -10.37 -0.10
C TYR A 172 -0.98 -11.79 -0.51
N GLY A 173 -1.60 -12.54 0.40
CA GLY A 173 -2.31 -13.79 0.07
C GLY A 173 -1.44 -14.92 -0.49
N GLU A 174 -0.10 -14.82 -0.42
CA GLU A 174 0.82 -15.88 -0.88
C GLU A 174 0.51 -17.22 -0.20
N SER A 175 0.05 -17.19 1.06
CA SER A 175 -0.39 -18.38 1.80
C SER A 175 -1.60 -19.07 1.19
N LEU A 176 -2.55 -18.33 0.58
CA LEU A 176 -3.79 -18.86 0.01
C LEU A 176 -3.55 -19.72 -1.24
N ALA A 177 -2.43 -19.49 -1.92
CA ALA A 177 -2.11 -20.14 -3.19
C ALA A 177 -0.69 -20.74 -3.20
N SER A 178 -0.06 -20.83 -2.03
CA SER A 178 1.13 -21.63 -1.79
C SER A 178 0.83 -23.10 -2.11
N SER A 179 1.80 -23.79 -2.72
CA SER A 179 1.72 -25.13 -3.32
C SER A 179 1.06 -26.21 -2.43
N GLN A 180 -0.26 -26.16 -2.30
CA GLN A 180 -1.10 -27.22 -1.76
C GLN A 180 -1.66 -28.06 -2.91
N PRO A 181 -1.91 -29.37 -2.71
CA PRO A 181 -2.51 -30.23 -3.74
C PRO A 181 -3.96 -29.83 -4.12
N THR A 182 -4.51 -28.76 -3.55
CA THR A 182 -5.90 -28.32 -3.73
C THR A 182 -6.03 -26.79 -3.64
N PHE A 183 -7.06 -26.22 -4.29
CA PHE A 183 -7.45 -24.81 -4.18
C PHE A 183 -8.38 -24.52 -2.98
N THR A 184 -8.42 -25.41 -1.98
CA THR A 184 -9.36 -25.31 -0.84
C THR A 184 -9.20 -24.01 -0.05
N PRO A 185 -7.98 -23.50 0.25
CA PRO A 185 -7.82 -22.23 0.96
C PRO A 185 -8.39 -21.05 0.17
N LEU A 186 -8.14 -20.99 -1.14
CA LEU A 186 -8.68 -19.95 -2.03
C LEU A 186 -10.21 -20.00 -2.09
N ALA A 187 -10.78 -21.19 -2.26
CA ALA A 187 -12.24 -21.37 -2.27
C ALA A 187 -12.88 -20.94 -0.94
N SER A 188 -12.21 -21.22 0.19
CA SER A 188 -12.69 -20.82 1.52
C SER A 188 -12.64 -19.30 1.69
N ALA A 189 -11.56 -18.65 1.23
CA ALA A 189 -11.42 -17.19 1.26
C ALA A 189 -12.47 -16.49 0.37
N LEU A 190 -12.80 -17.06 -0.80
CA LEU A 190 -13.85 -16.51 -1.68
C LEU A 190 -15.27 -16.71 -1.13
N ALA A 191 -15.47 -17.69 -0.26
CA ALA A 191 -16.77 -17.96 0.37
C ALA A 191 -16.98 -17.17 1.67
N ALA A 192 -15.93 -16.59 2.25
CA ALA A 192 -16.00 -15.74 3.42
C ALA A 192 -16.70 -14.40 3.13
N ALA A 193 -17.09 -13.68 4.18
CA ALA A 193 -17.57 -12.32 4.02
C ALA A 193 -16.44 -11.42 3.49
N PRO A 194 -16.73 -10.49 2.55
CA PRO A 194 -15.71 -9.61 2.00
C PRO A 194 -15.19 -8.64 3.07
N THR A 195 -13.88 -8.49 3.16
CA THR A 195 -13.24 -7.46 4.00
C THR A 195 -13.44 -6.06 3.39
N LEU A 196 -13.09 -5.01 4.14
CA LEU A 196 -13.07 -3.65 3.59
C LEU A 196 -12.11 -3.55 2.39
N MET A 197 -10.96 -4.24 2.44
CA MET A 197 -10.02 -4.37 1.32
C MET A 197 -10.72 -4.93 0.06
N ASP A 198 -11.49 -6.00 0.20
CA ASP A 198 -12.24 -6.64 -0.90
C ASP A 198 -13.31 -5.69 -1.48
N GLN A 199 -13.96 -4.90 -0.61
CA GLN A 199 -14.97 -3.92 -1.01
C GLN A 199 -14.35 -2.80 -1.85
N HIS A 200 -13.25 -2.19 -1.40
CA HIS A 200 -12.54 -1.16 -2.15
C HIS A 200 -12.02 -1.68 -3.49
N LEU A 201 -11.43 -2.88 -3.50
CA LEU A 201 -10.96 -3.50 -4.74
C LEU A 201 -12.10 -3.70 -5.75
N LYS A 202 -13.24 -4.18 -5.28
CA LYS A 202 -14.43 -4.39 -6.12
C LYS A 202 -14.93 -3.07 -6.70
N GLU A 203 -14.95 -2.00 -5.91
CA GLU A 203 -15.37 -0.67 -6.37
C GLU A 203 -14.40 -0.09 -7.41
N LEU A 204 -13.09 -0.17 -7.16
CA LEU A 204 -12.06 0.24 -8.10
C LEU A 204 -12.12 -0.54 -9.41
N THR A 205 -12.35 -1.86 -9.32
CA THR A 205 -12.50 -2.74 -10.49
C THR A 205 -13.72 -2.33 -11.32
N LYS A 206 -14.86 -2.08 -10.66
CA LYS A 206 -16.08 -1.59 -11.33
C LYS A 206 -15.84 -0.24 -12.00
N ALA A 207 -15.23 0.71 -11.29
CA ALA A 207 -14.92 2.03 -11.83
C ALA A 207 -13.99 1.95 -13.06
N ALA A 208 -13.00 1.06 -13.05
CA ALA A 208 -12.13 0.82 -14.19
C ALA A 208 -12.88 0.25 -15.40
N ILE A 209 -13.76 -0.74 -15.17
CA ILE A 209 -14.61 -1.31 -16.22
C ILE A 209 -15.56 -0.24 -16.79
N ASP A 210 -16.21 0.54 -15.92
CA ASP A 210 -17.17 1.57 -16.32
C ASP A 210 -16.51 2.70 -17.11
N LYS A 211 -15.32 3.15 -16.66
CA LYS A 211 -14.51 4.17 -17.34
C LYS A 211 -14.07 3.74 -18.73
N HIS A 212 -13.60 2.50 -18.87
CA HIS A 212 -12.97 2.07 -20.12
C HIS A 212 -13.94 1.40 -21.08
N GLN A 213 -15.01 0.75 -20.59
CA GLN A 213 -15.91 -0.09 -21.37
C GLN A 213 -15.14 -1.13 -22.24
N PRO A 214 -14.28 -1.97 -21.64
CA PRO A 214 -13.45 -2.90 -22.40
C PRO A 214 -14.27 -4.03 -23.02
N GLN A 215 -13.81 -4.54 -24.16
CA GLN A 215 -14.35 -5.73 -24.81
C GLN A 215 -13.55 -6.99 -24.42
N LEU A 216 -12.31 -6.79 -23.95
CA LEU A 216 -11.45 -7.84 -23.41
C LEU A 216 -10.72 -7.30 -22.18
N VAL A 217 -10.74 -8.05 -21.09
CA VAL A 217 -9.94 -7.78 -19.89
C VAL A 217 -8.78 -8.78 -19.87
N LEU A 218 -7.56 -8.26 -19.72
CA LEU A 218 -6.35 -9.05 -19.54
C LEU A 218 -5.87 -8.89 -18.10
N LEU A 219 -5.86 -9.99 -17.35
CA LEU A 219 -5.29 -10.03 -16.01
C LEU A 219 -3.86 -10.57 -16.09
N SER A 220 -2.89 -9.81 -15.58
CA SER A 220 -1.52 -10.31 -15.43
C SER A 220 -1.30 -10.79 -14.01
N VAL A 221 -1.22 -12.09 -13.79
CA VAL A 221 -1.07 -12.69 -12.46
C VAL A 221 0.38 -13.14 -12.25
N PRO A 222 1.23 -12.34 -11.56
CA PRO A 222 2.66 -12.65 -11.39
C PRO A 222 2.95 -13.81 -10.45
N PHE A 223 2.07 -14.05 -9.49
CA PHE A 223 2.21 -15.12 -8.49
C PHE A 223 0.84 -15.59 -8.01
N PRO A 224 0.75 -16.80 -7.44
CA PRO A 224 -0.54 -17.42 -7.12
C PRO A 224 -1.43 -16.61 -6.16
N GLY A 225 -0.85 -15.83 -5.24
CA GLY A 225 -1.61 -14.98 -4.29
C GLY A 225 -2.47 -13.92 -4.97
N ALA A 226 -2.10 -13.47 -6.18
CA ALA A 226 -2.86 -12.50 -6.98
C ALA A 226 -4.06 -13.12 -7.74
N MET A 227 -4.37 -14.40 -7.49
CA MET A 227 -5.57 -15.07 -8.03
C MET A 227 -6.83 -14.82 -7.20
N TYR A 228 -6.68 -14.36 -5.96
CA TYR A 228 -7.78 -13.98 -5.09
C TYR A 228 -8.38 -12.65 -5.55
#